data_AF-A0A1H5F176-F1
#
_entry.id   AF-A0A1H5F176-F1
#
_cell.length_a   1.000
_cell.length_b   1.000
_cell.length_c   1.000
_cell.angle_alpha   90.00
_cell.angle_beta   90.00
_cell.angle_gamma   90.00
#
_symmetry.space_group_name_H-M   'P 1'
#
loop_
_entity.id
_entity.type
_entity.pdbx_description
1 polymer ?
#
loop_
_entity_poly.entity_id
_entity_poly.type
_entity_poly.pdbx_seq_one_letter_code
_entity_poly.pdbx_strand_id
1 'polypeptide(L)'
;MGKDWFIWFGCVLLFGAGAIWGGVKAPADFFVIKNVHDLSETIGGFATVAALLAAVSGINSWKRQIRAAEDHDLARRLAVSLSKYKASVISSWSYVRVVVSEVKASDAGVVIENSEGYRNLVRVARDSILLARAEIESIALECVAVWGESYEIKFQKILMFEDACTKCIDRYLFWNSGGLSEVDSKLFSRGIIAGGVRVNGFYAGDYDGVVGYVKEITCDIEAALSEKLLS
;
A
#
# COMPACT_ATOMS: atom_id res chain seq x y z
N MET A 1 -15.32 -15.49 22.65
CA MET A 1 -16.55 -15.49 23.46
C MET A 1 -17.83 -15.14 22.68
N GLY A 2 -17.81 -14.28 21.64
CA GLY A 2 -19.05 -13.91 20.93
C GLY A 2 -19.70 -14.99 20.03
N LYS A 3 -18.95 -16.01 19.61
CA LYS A 3 -19.45 -17.03 18.66
C LYS A 3 -20.38 -18.06 19.32
N ASP A 4 -20.17 -18.35 20.61
CA ASP A 4 -20.96 -19.33 21.35
C ASP A 4 -22.29 -18.76 21.86
N TRP A 5 -22.37 -17.44 22.01
CA TRP A 5 -23.60 -16.74 22.44
C TRP A 5 -24.76 -16.94 21.46
N PHE A 6 -24.47 -16.89 20.15
CA PHE A 6 -25.48 -17.12 19.12
C PHE A 6 -26.03 -18.56 19.14
N ILE A 7 -25.16 -19.54 19.44
CA ILE A 7 -25.55 -20.96 19.54
C ILE A 7 -26.45 -21.16 20.75
N TRP A 8 -26.07 -20.61 21.91
CA TRP A 8 -26.88 -20.67 23.13
C TRP A 8 -28.25 -20.01 22.98
N PHE A 9 -28.28 -18.81 22.38
CA PHE A 9 -29.52 -18.09 22.11
C PHE A 9 -30.43 -18.88 21.14
N GLY A 10 -29.85 -19.50 20.11
CA GLY A 10 -30.57 -20.38 19.19
C GLY A 10 -31.16 -21.61 19.89
N CYS A 11 -30.38 -22.27 20.75
CA CYS A 11 -30.86 -23.42 21.53
C CYS A 11 -32.00 -23.04 22.48
N VAL A 12 -31.91 -21.91 23.19
CA VAL A 12 -32.97 -21.44 24.10
C VAL A 12 -34.25 -21.11 23.35
N LEU A 13 -34.17 -20.45 22.20
CA LEU A 13 -35.33 -20.17 21.35
C LEU A 13 -35.98 -21.46 20.81
N LEU A 14 -35.16 -22.43 20.38
CA LEU A 14 -35.65 -23.71 19.86
C LEU A 14 -36.33 -24.54 20.95
N PHE A 15 -35.76 -24.52 22.17
CA PHE A 15 -36.37 -25.15 23.34
C PHE A 15 -37.66 -24.45 23.76
N GLY A 16 -37.69 -23.12 23.75
CA GLY A 16 -38.88 -22.32 24.04
C GLY A 16 -40.00 -22.58 23.03
N ALA A 17 -39.67 -22.64 21.75
CA ALA A 17 -40.62 -23.01 20.70
C ALA A 17 -41.18 -24.43 20.91
N GLY A 18 -40.30 -25.40 21.20
CA GLY A 18 -40.72 -26.78 21.50
C GLY A 18 -41.59 -26.89 22.76
N ALA A 19 -41.28 -26.12 23.81
CA ALA A 19 -42.05 -26.09 25.05
C ALA A 19 -43.45 -25.47 24.85
N ILE A 20 -43.54 -24.38 24.08
CA ILE A 20 -44.82 -23.75 23.71
C ILE A 20 -45.65 -24.73 22.88
N TRP A 21 -45.05 -25.39 21.89
CA TRP A 21 -45.75 -26.37 21.04
C TRP A 21 -46.21 -27.62 21.79
N GLY A 22 -45.39 -28.13 22.71
CA GLY A 22 -45.71 -29.30 23.53
C GLY A 22 -46.84 -29.03 24.55
N GLY A 23 -47.07 -27.77 24.91
CA GLY A 23 -48.19 -27.35 25.76
C GLY A 23 -49.53 -27.24 25.04
N VAL A 24 -49.53 -27.20 23.69
CA VAL A 24 -50.76 -27.13 22.89
C VAL A 24 -51.33 -28.54 22.77
N LYS A 25 -52.44 -28.81 23.47
CA LYS A 25 -53.21 -30.05 23.29
C LYS A 25 -53.88 -30.01 21.90
N ALA A 26 -53.19 -30.53 20.89
CA ALA A 26 -53.73 -30.62 19.53
C ALA A 26 -54.92 -31.61 19.51
N PRO A 27 -56.14 -31.17 19.15
CA PRO A 27 -57.23 -32.10 18.85
C PRO A 27 -56.86 -32.95 17.62
N ALA A 28 -57.36 -34.19 17.55
CA ALA A 28 -57.01 -35.18 16.51
C ALA A 28 -57.32 -34.75 15.05
N ASP A 29 -57.94 -33.60 14.84
CA ASP A 29 -58.27 -32.99 13.54
C ASP A 29 -57.26 -31.92 13.07
N PHE A 30 -56.12 -31.73 13.74
CA PHE A 30 -55.21 -30.59 13.51
C PHE A 30 -54.63 -30.48 12.09
N PHE A 31 -54.58 -31.57 11.33
CA PHE A 31 -54.15 -31.57 9.92
C PHE A 31 -55.31 -31.57 8.91
N VAL A 32 -56.57 -31.57 9.37
CA VAL A 32 -57.73 -31.35 8.51
C VAL A 32 -57.84 -29.85 8.28
N ILE A 33 -57.24 -29.37 7.18
CA ILE A 33 -57.29 -27.96 6.75
C ILE A 33 -58.76 -27.59 6.47
N LYS A 34 -59.45 -27.02 7.46
CA LYS A 34 -60.86 -26.59 7.31
C LYS A 34 -60.98 -25.25 6.57
N ASN A 35 -59.91 -24.44 6.53
CA ASN A 35 -59.89 -23.12 5.88
C ASN A 35 -58.52 -22.84 5.21
N VAL A 36 -58.56 -22.23 4.03
CA VAL A 36 -57.36 -21.82 3.25
C VAL A 36 -56.47 -20.82 4.02
N HIS A 37 -57.05 -20.13 5.01
CA HIS A 37 -56.37 -19.11 5.82
C HIS A 37 -55.26 -19.69 6.71
N ASP A 38 -55.49 -20.80 7.42
CA ASP A 38 -54.49 -21.42 8.31
C ASP A 38 -53.29 -21.98 7.52
N LEU A 39 -53.53 -22.48 6.29
CA LEU A 39 -52.47 -22.88 5.38
C LEU A 39 -51.59 -21.67 4.99
N SER A 40 -52.22 -20.51 4.74
CA SER A 40 -51.52 -19.29 4.36
C SER A 40 -50.63 -18.74 5.49
N GLU A 41 -51.07 -18.81 6.74
CA GLU A 41 -50.26 -18.39 7.90
C GLU A 41 -49.05 -19.31 8.09
N THR A 42 -49.25 -20.63 7.94
CA THR A 42 -48.16 -21.60 8.07
C THR A 42 -47.09 -21.41 6.98
N ILE A 43 -47.52 -21.20 5.72
CA ILE A 43 -46.61 -20.87 4.61
C ILE A 43 -45.91 -19.51 4.84
N GLY A 44 -46.63 -18.52 5.35
CA GLY A 44 -46.07 -17.21 5.73
C GLY A 44 -44.96 -17.32 6.78
N GLY A 45 -45.13 -18.19 7.78
CA GLY A 45 -44.10 -18.49 8.78
C GLY A 45 -42.81 -19.04 8.15
N PHE A 46 -42.93 -20.03 7.26
CA PHE A 46 -41.78 -20.57 6.53
C PHE A 46 -41.09 -19.53 5.64
N ALA A 47 -41.88 -18.69 4.95
CA ALA A 47 -41.36 -17.61 4.11
C ALA A 47 -40.54 -16.60 4.93
N THR A 48 -40.97 -16.29 6.16
CA THR A 48 -40.28 -15.34 7.04
C THR A 48 -38.93 -15.89 7.52
N VAL A 49 -38.86 -17.18 7.87
CA VAL A 49 -37.61 -17.86 8.23
C VAL A 49 -36.65 -17.93 7.03
N ALA A 50 -37.16 -18.26 5.84
CA ALA A 50 -36.37 -18.27 4.62
C ALA A 50 -35.82 -16.87 4.28
N ALA A 51 -36.64 -15.82 4.43
CA ALA A 51 -36.21 -14.44 4.24
C ALA A 51 -35.10 -14.04 5.23
N LEU A 52 -35.18 -14.50 6.49
CA LEU A 52 -34.16 -14.23 7.51
C LEU A 52 -32.82 -14.92 7.17
N LEU A 53 -32.86 -16.18 6.71
CA LEU A 53 -31.67 -16.92 6.27
C LEU A 53 -31.02 -16.29 5.02
N ALA A 54 -31.84 -15.84 4.07
CA ALA A 54 -31.39 -15.09 2.91
C ALA A 54 -30.75 -13.76 3.31
N ALA A 55 -31.33 -13.04 4.29
CA ALA A 55 -30.78 -11.80 4.81
C ALA A 55 -29.42 -12.00 5.50
N VAL A 56 -29.27 -13.03 6.35
CA VAL A 56 -28.00 -13.36 7.02
C VAL A 56 -26.92 -13.73 5.99
N SER A 57 -27.27 -14.55 5.00
CA SER A 57 -26.37 -14.93 3.91
C SER A 57 -25.99 -13.73 3.05
N GLY A 58 -26.94 -12.82 2.81
CA GLY A 58 -26.74 -11.57 2.10
C GLY A 58 -25.75 -10.64 2.80
N ILE A 59 -25.84 -10.49 4.13
CA ILE A 59 -24.92 -9.65 4.92
C ILE A 59 -23.49 -10.16 4.84
N ASN A 60 -23.28 -11.48 4.94
CA ASN A 60 -21.94 -12.06 4.84
C ASN A 60 -21.33 -11.90 3.44
N SER A 61 -22.15 -12.10 2.39
CA SER A 61 -21.74 -11.82 1.01
C SER A 61 -21.39 -10.34 0.82
N TRP A 62 -22.23 -9.43 1.33
CA TRP A 62 -22.03 -8.00 1.23
C TRP A 62 -20.75 -7.54 1.94
N LYS A 63 -20.49 -8.01 3.16
CA LYS A 63 -19.22 -7.72 3.87
C LYS A 63 -18.00 -8.19 3.07
N ARG A 64 -18.07 -9.37 2.45
CA ARG A 64 -16.99 -9.89 1.61
C ARG A 64 -16.78 -9.03 0.36
N GLN A 65 -17.87 -8.58 -0.28
CA GLN A 65 -17.82 -7.69 -1.44
C GLN A 65 -17.22 -6.32 -1.10
N ILE A 66 -17.59 -5.73 0.04
CA ILE A 66 -17.01 -4.46 0.50
C ILE A 66 -15.50 -4.62 0.69
N ARG A 67 -15.06 -5.68 1.39
CA ARG A 67 -13.64 -5.91 1.63
C ARG A 67 -12.86 -6.09 0.33
N ALA A 68 -13.41 -6.87 -0.62
CA ALA A 68 -12.80 -7.04 -1.93
C ALA A 68 -12.71 -5.72 -2.72
N ALA A 69 -13.74 -4.87 -2.63
CA ALA A 69 -13.75 -3.55 -3.25
C ALA A 69 -12.70 -2.61 -2.63
N GLU A 70 -12.56 -2.61 -1.30
CA GLU A 70 -11.54 -1.84 -0.57
C GLU A 70 -10.12 -2.32 -0.92
N ASP A 71 -9.89 -3.64 -0.99
CA ASP A 71 -8.61 -4.22 -1.39
C ASP A 71 -8.23 -3.83 -2.82
N HIS A 72 -9.18 -3.90 -3.76
CA HIS A 72 -8.96 -3.52 -5.15
C HIS A 72 -8.69 -2.01 -5.29
N ASP A 73 -9.39 -1.16 -4.54
CA ASP A 73 -9.14 0.29 -4.55
C ASP A 73 -7.74 0.61 -3.99
N LEU A 74 -7.34 -0.01 -2.88
CA LEU A 74 -6.01 0.14 -2.31
C LEU A 74 -4.91 -0.32 -3.29
N ALA A 75 -5.10 -1.47 -3.94
CA ALA A 75 -4.18 -1.97 -4.95
C ALA A 75 -4.04 -1.02 -6.15
N ARG A 76 -5.16 -0.45 -6.61
CA ARG A 76 -5.14 0.54 -7.69
C ARG A 76 -4.41 1.82 -7.30
N ARG A 77 -4.68 2.36 -6.10
CA ARG A 77 -3.99 3.55 -5.57
C ARG A 77 -2.49 3.30 -5.45
N LEU A 78 -2.10 2.16 -4.90
CA LEU A 78 -0.70 1.77 -4.79
C LEU A 78 -0.02 1.63 -6.16
N ALA A 79 -0.65 0.99 -7.14
CA ALA A 79 -0.06 0.81 -8.47
C ALA A 79 0.26 2.15 -9.16
N VAL A 80 -0.66 3.13 -9.06
CA VAL A 80 -0.48 4.47 -9.62
C VAL A 80 0.64 5.22 -8.90
N SER A 81 0.62 5.25 -7.56
CA SER A 81 1.62 5.96 -6.77
C SER A 81 3.01 5.33 -6.89
N LEU A 82 3.10 4.00 -6.92
CA LEU A 82 4.36 3.29 -7.12
C LEU A 82 4.98 3.62 -8.48
N SER A 83 4.17 3.69 -9.55
CA SER A 83 4.65 4.06 -10.88
C SER A 83 5.23 5.48 -10.92
N LYS A 84 4.55 6.45 -10.30
CA LYS A 84 5.05 7.82 -10.16
C LYS A 84 6.34 7.85 -9.34
N TYR A 85 6.37 7.14 -8.22
CA TYR A 85 7.52 7.08 -7.33
C TYR A 85 8.75 6.48 -8.04
N LYS A 86 8.60 5.38 -8.80
CA LYS A 86 9.66 4.79 -9.64
C LYS A 86 10.24 5.82 -10.61
N ALA A 87 9.39 6.57 -11.31
CA ALA A 87 9.84 7.60 -12.24
C ALA A 87 10.62 8.73 -11.51
N SER A 88 10.15 9.18 -10.36
CA SER A 88 10.85 10.20 -9.54
C SER A 88 12.20 9.71 -9.01
N VAL A 89 12.30 8.44 -8.61
CA VAL A 89 13.54 7.80 -8.16
C VAL A 89 14.57 7.72 -9.29
N ILE A 90 14.16 7.24 -10.46
CA ILE A 90 15.02 7.17 -11.66
C ILE A 90 15.48 8.57 -12.10
N SER A 91 14.57 9.55 -12.05
CA SER A 91 14.89 10.95 -12.34
C SER A 91 15.92 11.50 -11.35
N SER A 92 15.70 11.36 -10.04
CA SER A 92 16.61 11.83 -9.00
C SER A 92 18.00 11.20 -9.10
N TRP A 93 18.03 9.92 -9.44
CA TRP A 93 19.28 9.23 -9.74
C TRP A 93 20.08 9.89 -10.88
N SER A 94 19.42 10.32 -11.95
CA SER A 94 20.10 10.98 -13.07
C SER A 94 20.77 12.30 -12.63
N TYR A 95 20.14 13.04 -11.71
CA TYR A 95 20.73 14.23 -11.10
C TYR A 95 21.93 13.89 -10.22
N VAL A 96 21.88 12.81 -9.44
CA VAL A 96 23.03 12.34 -8.64
C VAL A 96 24.26 12.12 -9.51
N ARG A 97 24.10 11.54 -10.71
CA ARG A 97 25.24 11.34 -11.62
C ARG A 97 25.88 12.65 -12.07
N VAL A 98 25.05 13.62 -12.46
CA VAL A 98 25.54 14.93 -12.91
C VAL A 98 26.22 15.65 -11.75
N VAL A 99 25.57 15.70 -10.58
CA VAL A 99 26.12 16.25 -9.33
C VAL A 99 27.49 15.65 -8.98
N VAL A 100 27.63 14.33 -9.04
CA VAL A 100 28.89 13.65 -8.74
C VAL A 100 29.96 13.98 -9.77
N SER A 101 29.59 14.10 -11.05
CA SER A 101 30.52 14.50 -12.11
C SER A 101 31.01 15.95 -11.93
N GLU A 102 30.12 16.86 -11.52
CA GLU A 102 30.48 18.23 -11.22
C GLU A 102 31.43 18.32 -10.02
N VAL A 103 31.12 17.63 -8.92
CA VAL A 103 31.99 17.63 -7.74
C VAL A 103 33.38 17.07 -8.07
N LYS A 104 33.47 16.01 -8.88
CA LYS A 104 34.76 15.46 -9.34
C LYS A 104 35.54 16.45 -10.20
N ALA A 105 34.87 17.15 -11.11
CA ALA A 105 35.52 18.15 -11.95
C ALA A 105 35.98 19.36 -11.11
N SER A 106 35.19 19.79 -10.13
CA SER A 106 35.60 20.83 -9.18
C SER A 106 36.79 20.43 -8.32
N ASP A 107 36.82 19.19 -7.79
CA ASP A 107 37.97 18.63 -7.07
C ASP A 107 39.25 18.56 -7.94
N ALA A 108 39.09 18.41 -9.26
CA ALA A 108 40.18 18.43 -10.24
C ALA A 108 40.62 19.85 -10.64
N GLY A 109 40.04 20.89 -10.04
CA GLY A 109 40.35 22.30 -10.33
C GLY A 109 39.65 22.86 -11.56
N VAL A 110 38.68 22.14 -12.14
CA VAL A 110 37.85 22.66 -13.23
C VAL A 110 36.84 23.64 -12.65
N VAL A 111 36.88 24.89 -13.11
CA VAL A 111 35.88 25.90 -12.75
C VAL A 111 34.58 25.54 -13.46
N ILE A 112 33.62 25.05 -12.70
CA ILE A 112 32.26 24.80 -13.19
C ILE A 112 31.48 26.08 -12.92
N GLU A 113 31.00 26.70 -13.99
CA GLU A 113 30.10 27.83 -13.89
C GLU A 113 28.80 27.36 -13.26
N ASN A 114 28.67 27.68 -11.98
CA ASN A 114 27.66 27.13 -11.11
C ASN A 114 26.35 27.88 -11.33
N SER A 115 25.64 27.53 -12.41
CA SER A 115 24.42 28.24 -12.77
C SER A 115 23.38 28.04 -11.67
N GLU A 116 22.87 29.15 -11.14
CA GLU A 116 21.75 29.14 -10.19
C GLU A 116 20.54 28.35 -10.73
N GLY A 117 20.36 28.37 -12.06
CA GLY A 117 19.38 27.56 -12.77
C GLY A 117 19.53 26.06 -12.52
N TYR A 118 20.73 25.49 -12.64
CA TYR A 118 20.94 24.06 -12.40
C TYR A 118 20.70 23.68 -10.93
N ARG A 119 21.13 24.52 -9.99
CA ARG A 119 20.84 24.30 -8.55
C ARG A 119 19.34 24.25 -8.28
N ASN A 120 18.57 25.13 -8.92
CA ASN A 120 17.12 25.12 -8.81
C ASN A 120 16.50 23.86 -9.44
N LEU A 121 17.02 23.35 -10.56
CA LEU A 121 16.57 22.07 -11.12
C LEU A 121 16.81 20.90 -10.17
N VAL A 122 18.00 20.84 -9.55
CA VAL A 122 18.34 19.79 -8.57
C VAL A 122 17.42 19.89 -7.33
N ARG A 123 17.11 21.10 -6.86
CA ARG A 123 16.13 21.31 -5.76
C ARG A 123 14.74 20.82 -6.14
N VAL A 124 14.25 21.19 -7.33
CA VAL A 124 12.93 20.75 -7.82
C VAL A 124 12.87 19.23 -7.92
N ALA A 125 13.93 18.58 -8.41
CA ALA A 125 14.01 17.13 -8.46
C ALA A 125 13.95 16.49 -7.07
N ARG A 126 14.70 17.05 -6.11
CA ARG A 126 14.73 16.65 -4.71
C ARG A 126 13.36 16.81 -4.03
N ASP A 127 12.68 17.93 -4.24
CA ASP A 127 11.35 18.15 -3.66
C ASP A 127 10.29 17.25 -4.32
N SER A 128 10.43 16.98 -5.62
CA SER A 128 9.55 16.05 -6.35
C SER A 128 9.64 14.62 -5.82
N ILE A 129 10.84 14.13 -5.49
CA ILE A 129 10.99 12.78 -4.93
C ILE A 129 10.49 12.69 -3.49
N LEU A 130 10.68 13.74 -2.68
CA LEU A 130 10.13 13.79 -1.32
C LEU A 130 8.59 13.82 -1.31
N LEU A 131 7.98 14.52 -2.25
CA LEU A 131 6.53 14.51 -2.42
C LEU A 131 6.03 13.12 -2.83
N ALA A 132 6.67 12.49 -3.82
CA ALA A 132 6.33 11.13 -4.23
C ALA A 132 6.55 10.10 -3.10
N ARG A 133 7.57 10.33 -2.25
CA ARG A 133 7.83 9.52 -1.06
C ARG A 133 6.72 9.64 -0.03
N ALA A 134 6.27 10.85 0.29
CA ALA A 134 5.17 11.06 1.24
C ALA A 134 3.88 10.36 0.76
N GLU A 135 3.59 10.42 -0.55
CA GLU A 135 2.47 9.71 -1.15
C GLU A 135 2.61 8.18 -0.98
N ILE A 136 3.77 7.59 -1.32
CA ILE A 136 3.94 6.14 -1.25
C ILE A 136 4.00 5.62 0.19
N GLU A 137 4.58 6.37 1.14
CA GLU A 137 4.67 5.98 2.55
C GLU A 137 3.28 5.91 3.19
N SER A 138 2.39 6.87 2.90
CA SER A 138 1.01 6.82 3.41
C SER A 138 0.27 5.57 2.95
N ILE A 139 0.38 5.22 1.67
CA ILE A 139 -0.24 4.03 1.09
C ILE A 139 0.43 2.75 1.62
N ALA A 140 1.75 2.76 1.81
CA ALA A 140 2.48 1.63 2.36
C ALA A 140 2.02 1.29 3.77
N LEU A 141 1.72 2.28 4.62
CA LEU A 141 1.15 2.07 5.95
C LEU A 141 -0.25 1.42 5.88
N GLU A 142 -1.11 1.88 4.96
CA GLU A 142 -2.40 1.22 4.69
C GLU A 142 -2.20 -0.24 4.24
N CYS A 143 -1.25 -0.49 3.35
CA CYS A 143 -0.95 -1.84 2.86
C CYS A 143 -0.44 -2.76 3.98
N VAL A 144 0.40 -2.27 4.88
CA VAL A 144 0.87 -3.05 6.04
C VAL A 144 -0.28 -3.35 6.99
N ALA A 145 -1.19 -2.39 7.22
CA ALA A 145 -2.35 -2.59 8.07
C ALA A 145 -3.36 -3.60 7.49
N VAL A 146 -3.57 -3.61 6.17
CA VAL A 146 -4.59 -4.45 5.51
C VAL A 146 -4.02 -5.80 5.06
N TRP A 147 -2.79 -5.83 4.54
CA TRP A 147 -2.17 -7.02 3.92
C TRP A 147 -1.01 -7.62 4.73
N GLY A 148 -0.53 -6.93 5.78
CA GLY A 148 0.45 -7.45 6.73
C GLY A 148 1.89 -6.98 6.51
N GLU A 149 2.75 -7.30 7.49
CA GLU A 149 4.14 -6.82 7.61
C GLU A 149 5.05 -7.23 6.45
N SER A 150 4.72 -8.28 5.69
CA SER A 150 5.52 -8.71 4.53
C SER A 150 5.67 -7.62 3.46
N TYR A 151 4.75 -6.65 3.41
CA TYR A 151 4.84 -5.52 2.48
C TYR A 151 5.86 -4.47 2.94
N GLU A 152 6.10 -4.31 4.24
CA GLU A 152 7.06 -3.34 4.77
C GLU A 152 8.47 -3.60 4.24
N ILE A 153 8.91 -4.86 4.33
CA ILE A 153 10.23 -5.30 3.85
C ILE A 153 10.40 -5.01 2.34
N LYS A 154 9.32 -5.12 1.56
CA LYS A 154 9.35 -4.84 0.12
C LYS A 154 9.57 -3.35 -0.16
N PHE A 155 8.91 -2.46 0.58
CA PHE A 155 9.10 -1.01 0.44
C PHE A 155 10.47 -0.54 0.94
N GLN A 156 11.02 -1.15 2.00
CA GLN A 156 12.31 -0.74 2.57
C GLN A 156 13.43 -0.74 1.51
N LYS A 157 13.47 -1.70 0.59
CA LYS A 157 14.52 -1.78 -0.44
C LYS A 157 14.54 -0.54 -1.36
N ILE A 158 13.37 -0.13 -1.87
CA ILE A 158 13.28 1.05 -2.75
C ILE A 158 13.50 2.35 -1.98
N LEU A 159 12.98 2.44 -0.75
CA LEU A 159 13.21 3.59 0.13
C LEU A 159 14.69 3.77 0.48
N MET A 160 15.44 2.68 0.70
CA MET A 160 16.89 2.75 0.94
C MET A 160 17.67 3.28 -0.26
N PHE A 161 17.28 2.88 -1.48
CA PHE A 161 17.91 3.39 -2.70
C PHE A 161 17.61 4.87 -2.92
N GLU A 162 16.36 5.27 -2.74
CA GLU A 162 15.95 6.68 -2.80
C GLU A 162 16.67 7.53 -1.76
N ASP A 163 16.71 7.09 -0.51
CA ASP A 163 17.40 7.80 0.58
C ASP A 163 18.88 8.04 0.26
N ALA A 164 19.55 7.08 -0.40
CA ALA A 164 20.92 7.28 -0.87
C ALA A 164 21.03 8.39 -1.93
N CYS A 165 20.08 8.45 -2.86
CA CYS A 165 20.00 9.51 -3.87
C CYS A 165 19.75 10.89 -3.23
N THR A 166 18.72 10.99 -2.37
CA THR A 166 18.33 12.24 -1.71
C THR A 166 19.44 12.76 -0.81
N LYS A 167 20.11 11.90 -0.03
CA LYS A 167 21.28 12.30 0.78
C LYS A 167 22.44 12.82 -0.07
N CYS A 168 22.65 12.25 -1.26
CA CYS A 168 23.69 12.72 -2.17
C CYS A 168 23.36 14.12 -2.72
N ILE A 169 22.10 14.34 -3.11
CA ILE A 169 21.60 15.64 -3.58
C ILE A 169 21.67 16.69 -2.47
N ASP A 170 21.22 16.37 -1.26
CA ASP A 170 21.23 17.30 -0.12
C ASP A 170 22.65 17.75 0.23
N ARG A 171 23.61 16.82 0.23
CA ARG A 171 25.02 17.15 0.45
C ARG A 171 25.57 18.08 -0.63
N TYR A 172 25.19 17.88 -1.90
CA TYR A 172 25.59 18.76 -2.98
C TYR A 172 24.98 20.15 -2.85
N LEU A 173 23.68 20.25 -2.58
CA LEU A 173 23.02 21.53 -2.39
C LEU A 173 23.62 22.31 -1.22
N PHE A 174 23.99 21.60 -0.14
CA PHE A 174 24.69 22.18 0.99
C PHE A 174 26.13 22.60 0.65
N TRP A 175 26.90 21.74 -0.01
CA TRP A 175 28.26 22.03 -0.48
C TRP A 175 28.29 23.30 -1.35
N ASN A 176 27.28 23.47 -2.19
CA ASN A 176 27.12 24.56 -3.14
C ASN A 176 26.52 25.86 -2.50
N SER A 177 26.17 25.85 -1.22
CA SER A 177 25.63 27.04 -0.54
C SER A 177 26.69 28.13 -0.28
N GLY A 178 27.97 27.83 -0.45
CA GLY A 178 29.08 28.80 -0.32
C GLY A 178 29.47 29.15 1.12
N GLY A 179 28.84 28.54 2.13
CA GLY A 179 29.09 28.82 3.55
C GLY A 179 30.16 27.95 4.22
N LEU A 180 30.89 27.11 3.47
CA LEU A 180 31.81 26.12 4.03
C LEU A 180 33.26 26.59 4.03
N SER A 181 34.00 26.18 5.08
CA SER A 181 35.45 26.29 5.07
C SER A 181 36.06 25.40 3.98
N GLU A 182 37.31 25.64 3.58
CA GLU A 182 37.99 24.82 2.57
C GLU A 182 38.09 23.34 3.01
N VAL A 183 38.35 23.10 4.31
CA VAL A 183 38.43 21.75 4.88
C VAL A 183 37.07 21.06 4.82
N ASP A 184 36.00 21.76 5.21
CA ASP A 184 34.64 21.22 5.15
C ASP A 184 34.23 20.95 3.71
N SER A 185 34.54 21.86 2.77
CA SER A 185 34.25 21.69 1.35
C SER A 185 34.85 20.39 0.79
N LYS A 186 36.11 20.07 1.11
CA LYS A 186 36.77 18.81 0.70
C LYS A 186 36.18 17.57 1.39
N LEU A 187 35.72 17.68 2.64
CA LEU A 187 35.04 16.58 3.32
C LEU A 187 33.67 16.30 2.68
N PHE A 188 32.92 17.34 2.36
CA PHE A 188 31.65 17.24 1.66
C PHE A 188 31.80 16.69 0.24
N SER A 189 32.80 17.14 -0.53
CA SER A 189 33.05 16.64 -1.88
C SER A 189 33.32 15.13 -1.88
N ARG A 190 34.20 14.66 -0.98
CA ARG A 190 34.44 13.23 -0.76
C ARG A 190 33.18 12.47 -0.36
N GLY A 191 32.35 13.06 0.51
CA GLY A 191 31.09 12.47 0.95
C GLY A 191 30.06 12.34 -0.17
N ILE A 192 30.02 13.30 -1.11
CA ILE A 192 29.18 13.26 -2.31
C ILE A 192 29.70 12.19 -3.28
N ILE A 193 31.00 12.16 -3.54
CA ILE A 193 31.62 11.15 -4.42
C ILE A 193 31.39 9.74 -3.88
N ALA A 194 31.62 9.50 -2.58
CA ALA A 194 31.37 8.21 -1.95
C ALA A 194 29.88 7.82 -1.98
N GLY A 195 28.99 8.79 -1.80
CA GLY A 195 27.55 8.61 -1.98
C GLY A 195 27.20 8.20 -3.41
N GLY A 196 27.72 8.91 -4.40
CA GLY A 196 27.57 8.59 -5.82
C GLY A 196 28.13 7.23 -6.21
N VAL A 197 29.28 6.82 -5.67
CA VAL A 197 29.83 5.48 -5.87
C VAL A 197 28.92 4.42 -5.25
N ARG A 198 28.34 4.67 -4.07
CA ARG A 198 27.38 3.76 -3.45
C ARG A 198 26.11 3.64 -4.29
N VAL A 199 25.56 4.76 -4.75
CA VAL A 199 24.40 4.81 -5.65
C VAL A 199 24.71 4.02 -6.92
N ASN A 200 25.85 4.29 -7.56
CA ASN A 200 26.33 3.54 -8.73
C ASN A 200 26.60 2.06 -8.43
N GLY A 201 26.96 1.69 -7.21
CA GLY A 201 27.22 0.31 -6.83
C GLY A 201 25.98 -0.58 -6.83
N PHE A 202 24.77 -0.01 -6.84
CA PHE A 202 23.53 -0.78 -6.93
C PHE A 202 23.26 -1.36 -8.34
N TYR A 203 23.93 -0.87 -9.39
CA TYR A 203 23.66 -1.27 -10.79
C TYR A 203 24.86 -1.00 -11.72
N ALA A 204 24.76 -1.28 -13.03
CA ALA A 204 25.88 -1.19 -13.99
C ALA A 204 26.41 0.24 -14.31
N GLY A 205 25.95 1.28 -13.59
CA GLY A 205 26.38 2.67 -13.81
C GLY A 205 25.67 3.40 -14.97
N ASP A 206 24.81 2.72 -15.72
CA ASP A 206 24.03 3.29 -16.83
C ASP A 206 22.52 3.41 -16.50
N TYR A 207 21.78 4.05 -17.40
CA TYR A 207 20.35 4.30 -17.22
C TYR A 207 19.54 3.00 -17.20
N ASP A 208 19.81 2.09 -18.13
CA ASP A 208 19.11 0.82 -18.25
C ASP A 208 19.35 -0.08 -17.03
N GLY A 209 20.55 -0.03 -16.45
CA GLY A 209 20.89 -0.70 -15.20
C GLY A 209 20.07 -0.19 -14.02
N VAL A 210 19.85 1.12 -13.90
CA VAL A 210 18.96 1.67 -12.86
C VAL A 210 17.52 1.29 -13.07
N VAL A 211 17.02 1.40 -14.29
CA VAL A 211 15.65 1.00 -14.61
C VAL A 211 15.46 -0.49 -14.30
N GLY A 212 16.44 -1.32 -14.65
CA GLY A 212 16.48 -2.74 -14.32
C GLY A 212 16.46 -3.01 -12.82
N TYR A 213 17.34 -2.35 -12.06
CA TYR A 213 17.41 -2.48 -10.60
C TYR A 213 16.12 -2.01 -9.91
N VAL A 214 15.60 -0.83 -10.28
CA VAL A 214 14.33 -0.31 -9.77
C VAL A 214 13.19 -1.26 -10.10
N LYS A 215 13.18 -1.84 -11.30
CA LYS A 215 12.20 -2.86 -11.68
C LYS A 215 12.33 -4.10 -10.81
N GLU A 216 13.54 -4.63 -10.63
CA GLU A 216 13.84 -5.80 -9.81
C GLU A 216 13.35 -5.62 -8.37
N ILE A 217 13.72 -4.53 -7.69
CA ILE A 217 13.30 -4.30 -6.30
C ILE A 217 11.80 -4.03 -6.14
N THR A 218 11.13 -3.58 -7.21
CA THR A 218 9.66 -3.40 -7.21
C THR A 218 8.88 -4.61 -7.69
N CYS A 219 9.55 -5.61 -8.28
CA CYS A 219 8.89 -6.76 -8.90
C CYS A 219 8.03 -7.53 -7.90
N ASP A 220 8.52 -7.71 -6.67
CA ASP A 220 7.78 -8.37 -5.60
C ASP A 220 6.51 -7.62 -5.18
N ILE A 221 6.51 -6.28 -5.31
CA ILE A 221 5.34 -5.44 -5.02
C ILE A 221 4.35 -5.53 -6.17
N GLU A 222 4.84 -5.44 -7.41
CA GLU A 222 4.03 -5.53 -8.63
C GLU A 222 3.37 -6.91 -8.79
N ALA A 223 4.08 -7.99 -8.46
CA ALA A 223 3.52 -9.34 -8.47
C ALA A 223 2.39 -9.49 -7.43
N ALA A 224 2.62 -8.97 -6.22
CA ALA A 224 1.62 -9.00 -5.15
C ALA A 224 0.41 -8.12 -5.46
N LEU A 225 0.61 -6.97 -6.12
CA LEU A 225 -0.45 -6.12 -6.65
C LEU A 225 -1.28 -6.83 -7.71
N SER A 226 -0.62 -7.54 -8.62
CA SER A 226 -1.30 -8.27 -9.70
C SER A 226 -2.21 -9.37 -9.15
N GLU A 227 -1.79 -10.05 -8.08
CA GLU A 227 -2.63 -11.02 -7.38
C GLU A 227 -3.90 -10.37 -6.80
N LYS A 228 -3.75 -9.19 -6.16
CA LYS A 228 -4.87 -8.45 -5.55
C LYS A 228 -5.83 -7.83 -6.56
N LEU A 229 -5.34 -7.46 -7.75
CA LEU A 229 -6.17 -6.91 -8.82
C LEU A 229 -6.98 -7.98 -9.57
N LEU A 230 -6.55 -9.24 -9.51
CA LEU A 230 -7.21 -10.37 -10.17
C LEU A 230 -8.17 -11.14 -9.25
N SER A 231 -8.10 -10.93 -7.93
CA SER A 231 -8.91 -11.59 -6.90
C SER A 231 -10.22 -10.85 -6.61
#